data_AF-E3E6H2-F1
#
_entry.id   AF-E3E6H2-F1
#
_cell.length_a   1.000
_cell.length_b   1.000
_cell.length_c   1.000
_cell.angle_alpha   90.00
_cell.angle_beta   90.00
_cell.angle_gamma   90.00
#
_symmetry.space_group_name_H-M   'P 1'
#
loop_
_entity.id
_entity.type
_entity.pdbx_description
1 polymer ?
#
loop_
_entity_poly.entity_id
_entity_poly.type
_entity_poly.pdbx_seq_one_letter_code
_entity_poly.pdbx_strand_id
1 'polypeptide(L)'
;MKLLTLSKEIREGKIGDDQLVECLDIQHNQVQLNAMSQIAKKKLCNEKIIEKLKHISQFRDPKVNKLFGIDTLGHYSIAVLRVLNTSESIKQYELLMSELDDFDKGIVERITEGVS
;
A
#
# COMPACT_ATOMS: atom_id res chain seq x y z
N MET A 1 -10.32 -14.57 13.24
CA MET A 1 -11.30 -13.60 12.70
C MET A 1 -11.58 -13.91 11.24
N LYS A 2 -12.81 -13.78 10.74
CA LYS A 2 -13.07 -13.98 9.29
C LYS A 2 -12.47 -12.81 8.51
N LEU A 3 -11.68 -13.08 7.48
CA LEU A 3 -10.95 -12.06 6.71
C LEU A 3 -11.88 -11.00 6.06
N LEU A 4 -13.09 -11.41 5.67
CA LEU A 4 -14.11 -10.49 5.15
C LEU A 4 -14.61 -9.50 6.22
N THR A 5 -14.76 -9.95 7.47
CA THR A 5 -15.14 -9.09 8.59
C THR A 5 -14.02 -8.10 8.91
N LEU A 6 -12.77 -8.58 8.99
CA LEU A 6 -11.60 -7.74 9.20
C LEU A 6 -11.47 -6.67 8.12
N SER A 7 -11.58 -7.08 6.85
CA SER A 7 -11.53 -6.17 5.70
C SER A 7 -12.57 -5.05 5.82
N LYS A 8 -13.80 -5.37 6.24
CA LYS A 8 -14.86 -4.39 6.48
C LYS A 8 -14.51 -3.44 7.63
N GLU A 9 -14.03 -3.96 8.75
CA GLU A 9 -13.67 -3.17 9.93
C GLU A 9 -12.52 -2.19 9.66
N ILE A 10 -11.49 -2.62 8.93
CA ILE A 10 -10.40 -1.74 8.48
C ILE A 10 -10.97 -0.59 7.64
N ARG A 11 -11.80 -0.91 6.64
CA ARG A 11 -12.40 0.09 5.76
C ARG A 11 -13.26 1.10 6.52
N GLU A 12 -13.99 0.64 7.54
CA GLU A 12 -14.82 1.46 8.43
C GLU A 12 -14.00 2.24 9.49
N GLY A 13 -12.67 2.10 9.51
CA GLY A 13 -11.79 2.81 10.45
C GLY A 13 -11.90 2.32 11.89
N LYS A 14 -12.41 1.10 12.12
CA LYS A 14 -12.64 0.52 13.45
C LYS A 14 -11.39 -0.16 14.04
N ILE A 15 -10.33 -0.25 13.24
CA ILE A 15 -9.07 -0.89 13.60
C ILE A 15 -8.09 0.19 14.08
N GLY A 16 -7.41 -0.08 15.20
CA GLY A 16 -6.41 0.82 15.77
C GLY A 16 -5.15 0.91 14.92
N ASP A 17 -4.33 1.94 15.14
CA ASP A 17 -3.18 2.23 14.27
C ASP A 17 -2.13 1.11 14.28
N ASP A 18 -1.81 0.54 15.45
CA ASP A 18 -0.89 -0.60 15.56
C ASP A 18 -1.43 -1.84 14.82
N GLN A 19 -2.73 -2.08 14.92
CA GLN A 19 -3.38 -3.20 14.23
C GLN A 19 -3.43 -2.99 12.70
N LEU A 20 -3.47 -1.74 12.22
CA LEU A 20 -3.34 -1.45 10.78
C LEU A 20 -1.97 -1.89 10.26
N VAL A 21 -0.91 -1.70 11.05
CA VAL A 21 0.44 -2.14 10.71
C VAL A 21 0.53 -3.66 10.64
N GLU A 22 -0.10 -4.38 11.58
CA GLU A 22 -0.20 -5.85 11.56
C GLU A 22 -0.99 -6.36 10.35
N CYS A 23 -2.03 -5.62 9.92
CA CYS A 23 -2.84 -5.99 8.76
C CYS A 23 -2.04 -5.99 7.44
N LEU A 24 -0.91 -5.28 7.37
CA LEU A 24 -0.03 -5.32 6.20
C LEU A 24 0.66 -6.69 6.02
N ASP A 25 0.80 -7.48 7.09
CA ASP A 25 1.44 -8.82 7.03
C ASP A 25 0.47 -9.93 6.64
N ILE A 26 -0.84 -9.65 6.69
CA ILE A 26 -1.88 -10.63 6.37
C ILE A 26 -1.89 -10.85 4.87
N GLN A 27 -1.54 -12.06 4.43
CA GLN A 27 -1.49 -12.49 3.01
C GLN A 27 -2.89 -12.58 2.39
N HIS A 28 -3.54 -11.43 2.23
CA HIS A 28 -4.86 -11.28 1.66
C HIS A 28 -5.00 -9.88 1.06
N ASN A 29 -5.04 -9.81 -0.28
CA ASN A 29 -4.93 -8.55 -1.02
C ASN A 29 -5.89 -7.46 -0.54
N GLN A 30 -7.15 -7.80 -0.27
CA GLN A 30 -8.12 -6.81 0.20
C GLN A 30 -7.82 -6.26 1.60
N VAL A 31 -7.23 -7.08 2.49
CA VAL A 31 -6.89 -6.67 3.85
C VAL A 31 -5.72 -5.68 3.78
N GLN A 32 -4.68 -6.01 3.02
CA GLN A 32 -3.52 -5.14 2.81
C GLN A 32 -3.91 -3.84 2.11
N LEU A 33 -4.73 -3.88 1.05
CA LEU A 33 -5.22 -2.68 0.38
C LEU A 33 -6.00 -1.77 1.33
N ASN A 34 -6.90 -2.33 2.14
CA ASN A 34 -7.68 -1.51 3.08
C ASN A 34 -6.78 -0.92 4.17
N ALA A 35 -5.79 -1.67 4.65
CA ALA A 35 -4.82 -1.19 5.63
C ALA A 35 -3.97 -0.05 5.07
N MET A 36 -3.40 -0.23 3.88
CA MET A 36 -2.67 0.81 3.15
C MET A 36 -3.52 2.08 2.94
N SER A 37 -4.80 1.90 2.58
CA SER A 37 -5.73 3.01 2.40
C SER A 37 -5.97 3.80 3.69
N GLN A 38 -6.11 3.12 4.83
CA GLN A 38 -6.26 3.79 6.13
C GLN A 38 -4.97 4.46 6.59
N ILE A 39 -3.82 3.81 6.39
CA ILE A 39 -2.49 4.37 6.66
C ILE A 39 -2.28 5.67 5.88
N ALA A 40 -2.59 5.67 4.58
CA ALA A 40 -2.52 6.85 3.73
C ALA A 40 -3.45 7.98 4.20
N LYS A 41 -4.72 7.66 4.51
CA LYS A 41 -5.71 8.63 5.00
C LYS A 41 -5.31 9.26 6.33
N LYS A 42 -4.78 8.47 7.26
CA LYS A 42 -4.33 8.91 8.58
C LYS A 42 -2.91 9.49 8.58
N LYS A 43 -2.20 9.44 7.44
CA LYS A 43 -0.80 9.84 7.30
C LYS A 43 0.11 9.15 8.33
N LEU A 44 -0.15 7.88 8.63
CA LEU A 44 0.66 7.10 9.56
C LEU A 44 2.00 6.76 8.89
N CYS A 45 3.08 7.31 9.42
CA CYS A 45 4.41 7.10 8.87
C CYS A 45 5.38 6.80 10.00
N ASN A 46 5.88 5.57 10.03
CA ASN A 46 6.99 5.15 10.88
C ASN A 46 7.84 4.12 10.11
N GLU A 47 9.00 3.79 10.65
CA GLU A 47 9.95 2.87 10.04
C GLU A 47 9.32 1.52 9.67
N LYS A 48 8.53 0.92 10.56
CA LYS A 48 7.85 -0.36 10.31
C LYS A 48 6.88 -0.29 9.14
N ILE A 49 6.13 0.80 9.01
CA ILE A 49 5.20 1.01 7.88
C ILE A 49 6.01 1.10 6.58
N ILE A 50 7.09 1.88 6.57
CA ILE A 50 7.93 2.05 5.39
C ILE A 50 8.55 0.72 4.96
N GLU A 51 9.09 -0.07 5.89
CA GLU A 51 9.66 -1.39 5.60
C GLU A 51 8.63 -2.35 5.01
N LYS A 52 7.42 -2.38 5.58
CA LYS A 52 6.33 -3.24 5.07
C LYS A 52 5.86 -2.81 3.69
N LEU A 53 5.71 -1.51 3.45
CA LEU A 53 5.38 -0.99 2.11
C LEU A 53 6.48 -1.33 1.10
N LYS A 54 7.76 -1.22 1.49
CA LYS A 54 8.88 -1.64 0.65
C LYS A 54 8.82 -3.13 0.33
N HIS A 55 8.49 -3.98 1.29
CA HIS A 55 8.32 -5.41 1.03
C HIS A 55 7.15 -5.69 0.08
N ILE A 56 5.98 -5.10 0.36
CA ILE A 56 4.78 -5.24 -0.48
C ILE A 56 5.01 -4.71 -1.90
N SER A 57 5.90 -3.74 -2.08
CA SER A 57 6.24 -3.19 -3.40
C SER A 57 6.71 -4.23 -4.41
N GLN A 58 7.22 -5.37 -3.93
CA GLN A 58 7.66 -6.50 -4.75
C GLN A 58 6.49 -7.31 -5.33
N PHE A 59 5.28 -7.14 -4.80
CA PHE A 59 4.09 -7.92 -5.16
C PHE A 59 3.41 -7.35 -6.42
N ARG A 60 4.16 -7.31 -7.53
CA ARG A 60 3.72 -6.73 -8.81
C ARG A 60 3.19 -7.71 -9.85
N ASP A 61 3.22 -9.02 -9.59
CA ASP A 61 2.62 -10.00 -10.51
C ASP A 61 1.08 -9.89 -10.50
N PRO A 62 0.43 -9.46 -11.61
CA PRO A 62 -1.01 -9.30 -11.69
C PRO A 62 -1.77 -10.64 -11.72
N LYS A 63 -1.10 -11.79 -11.84
CA LYS A 63 -1.74 -13.11 -11.71
C LYS A 63 -2.04 -13.49 -10.27
N VAL A 64 -1.30 -12.90 -9.32
CA VAL A 64 -1.36 -13.25 -7.89
C VAL A 64 -1.86 -12.07 -7.06
N ASN A 65 -1.32 -10.88 -7.30
CA ASN A 65 -1.46 -9.72 -6.42
C ASN A 65 -2.41 -8.65 -6.96
N LYS A 66 -3.24 -9.02 -7.94
CA LYS A 66 -4.20 -8.13 -8.58
C LYS A 66 -5.24 -7.61 -7.60
N LEU A 67 -5.57 -6.33 -7.80
CA LEU A 67 -6.64 -5.62 -7.12
C LEU A 67 -7.68 -5.15 -8.14
N PHE A 68 -7.30 -4.26 -9.06
CA PHE A 68 -8.20 -3.68 -10.05
C PHE A 68 -7.53 -3.68 -11.44
N GLY A 69 -8.09 -4.41 -12.40
CA GLY A 69 -7.51 -4.48 -13.75
C GLY A 69 -6.09 -5.07 -13.74
N ILE A 70 -5.10 -4.23 -14.00
CA ILE A 70 -3.66 -4.57 -13.99
C ILE A 70 -2.96 -4.12 -12.68
N ASP A 71 -3.68 -3.41 -11.81
CA ASP A 71 -3.11 -2.81 -10.61
C ASP A 71 -2.90 -3.88 -9.55
N THR A 72 -1.78 -3.78 -8.85
CA THR A 72 -1.34 -4.78 -7.88
C THR A 72 -1.07 -4.15 -6.52
N LEU A 73 -1.00 -4.99 -5.49
CA LEU A 73 -0.54 -4.56 -4.16
C LEU A 73 0.79 -3.81 -4.22
N GLY A 74 1.71 -4.27 -5.07
CA GLY A 74 3.00 -3.60 -5.27
C GLY A 74 2.82 -2.15 -5.71
N HIS A 75 2.02 -1.90 -6.73
CA HIS A 75 1.77 -0.54 -7.22
C HIS A 75 1.15 0.37 -6.15
N TYR A 76 0.15 -0.13 -5.42
CA TYR A 76 -0.47 0.62 -4.33
C TYR A 76 0.49 0.95 -3.20
N SER A 77 1.37 0.01 -2.81
CA SER A 77 2.32 0.25 -1.73
C SER A 77 3.34 1.35 -2.05
N ILE A 78 3.79 1.43 -3.31
CA ILE A 78 4.69 2.48 -3.79
C ILE A 78 3.94 3.83 -3.79
N ALA A 79 2.70 3.86 -4.30
CA ALA A 79 1.88 5.08 -4.27
C ALA A 79 1.65 5.60 -2.85
N VAL A 80 1.43 4.72 -1.88
CA VAL A 80 1.24 5.10 -0.46
C VAL A 80 2.50 5.78 0.10
N LEU A 81 3.71 5.29 -0.22
CA LEU A 81 4.96 5.95 0.20
C LEU A 81 5.02 7.41 -0.25
N ARG A 82 4.56 7.70 -1.48
CA ARG A 82 4.45 9.06 -2.00
C ARG A 82 3.43 9.89 -1.23
N VAL A 83 2.25 9.33 -1.00
CA VAL A 83 1.13 10.01 -0.31
C VAL A 83 1.46 10.34 1.15
N LEU A 84 2.29 9.55 1.83
CA LEU A 84 2.72 9.83 3.21
C LEU A 84 3.55 11.12 3.31
N ASN A 85 4.22 11.52 2.23
CA ASN A 85 4.90 12.82 2.09
C ASN A 85 5.86 13.20 3.25
N THR A 86 6.63 12.22 3.73
CA THR A 86 7.75 12.47 4.65
C THR A 86 9.07 12.32 3.90
N SER A 87 10.17 12.90 4.39
CA SER A 87 11.46 12.79 3.73
C SER A 87 11.89 11.34 3.47
N GLU A 88 11.67 10.44 4.44
CA GLU A 88 12.03 9.03 4.28
C GLU A 88 11.06 8.29 3.34
N SER A 89 9.76 8.55 3.43
CA SER A 89 8.79 7.89 2.53
C SER A 89 8.98 8.32 1.07
N ILE A 90 9.31 9.59 0.83
CA ILE A 90 9.64 10.10 -0.51
C ILE A 90 10.92 9.48 -1.04
N LYS A 91 11.96 9.39 -0.22
CA LYS A 91 13.21 8.72 -0.60
C LYS A 91 12.98 7.27 -1.03
N GLN A 92 12.20 6.50 -0.27
CA GLN A 92 11.90 5.11 -0.64
C GLN A 92 11.02 5.04 -1.90
N TYR A 93 10.06 5.95 -2.06
CA TYR A 93 9.28 6.05 -3.29
C TYR A 93 10.17 6.26 -4.52
N GLU A 94 11.08 7.23 -4.48
CA GLU A 94 11.98 7.54 -5.60
C GLU A 94 12.90 6.37 -5.95
N LEU A 95 13.44 5.69 -4.93
CA LEU A 95 14.25 4.49 -5.12
C LEU A 95 13.46 3.40 -5.83
N LEU A 96 12.26 3.07 -5.34
CA LEU A 96 11.42 2.03 -5.92
C LEU A 96 10.95 2.39 -7.34
N MET A 97 10.58 3.65 -7.58
CA MET A 97 10.21 4.14 -8.92
C MET A 97 11.36 3.99 -9.91
N SER A 98 12.62 4.16 -9.48
CA SER A 98 13.78 4.03 -10.36
C SER A 98 14.01 2.59 -10.85
N GLU A 99 13.47 1.59 -10.15
CA GLU A 99 13.58 0.16 -10.49
C GLU A 99 12.44 -0.32 -11.42
N LEU A 100 11.42 0.51 -11.64
CA LEU A 100 10.25 0.17 -12.46
C LEU A 100 10.48 0.49 -13.94
N ASP A 101 9.83 -0.28 -14.81
CA ASP A 101 9.66 0.11 -16.21
C ASP A 101 8.61 1.23 -16.35
N ASP A 102 8.54 1.85 -17.54
CA ASP A 102 7.66 2.99 -17.76
C ASP A 102 6.18 2.65 -17.64
N PHE A 103 5.81 1.37 -17.85
CA PHE A 103 4.44 0.93 -17.72
C PHE A 103 4.03 0.87 -16.25
N ASP A 104 4.82 0.22 -15.40
CA ASP A 104 4.58 0.15 -13.96
C ASP A 104 4.65 1.54 -13.29
N LYS A 105 5.57 2.41 -13.74
CA LYS A 105 5.62 3.82 -13.29
C LYS A 105 4.31 4.54 -13.54
N GLY A 106 3.77 4.43 -14.77
CA GLY A 106 2.51 5.07 -15.13
C GLY A 106 1.32 4.57 -14.29
N ILE A 107 1.33 3.30 -13.87
CA ILE A 107 0.31 2.77 -12.95
C ILE A 107 0.45 3.41 -11.57
N VAL A 108 1.66 3.45 -11.01
CA VAL A 108 1.92 4.02 -9.68
C VAL A 108 1.53 5.50 -9.63
N GLU A 109 1.90 6.28 -10.65
CA GLU A 109 1.57 7.70 -10.75
C GLU A 109 0.06 7.92 -10.78
N ARG A 110 -0.66 7.18 -11.64
CA ARG A 110 -2.13 7.23 -11.70
C ARG A 110 -2.79 6.87 -10.37
N ILE A 111 -2.30 5.85 -9.68
CA ILE A 111 -2.83 5.49 -8.35
C ILE A 111 -2.57 6.61 -7.35
N THR A 112 -1.37 7.19 -7.37
CA THR A 112 -0.98 8.28 -6.46
C THR A 112 -1.92 9.48 -6.61
N GLU A 113 -2.24 9.88 -7.84
CA GLU A 113 -3.19 10.97 -8.14
C GLU A 113 -4.60 10.68 -7.61
N GLY A 114 -5.04 9.42 -7.64
CA GLY A 114 -6.36 9.02 -7.14
C GLY A 114 -6.46 8.80 -5.62
N VAL A 115 -5.31 8.67 -4.93
CA VAL A 115 -5.24 8.47 -3.47
C VAL A 115 -4.89 9.77 -2.73
N SER A 116 -4.29 10.74 -3.41
CA SER A 116 -3.92 12.06 -2.87
C SER A 116 -5.13 12.96 -2.59
#